data_AF-A0A752DP49-F1
#
_entry.id   AF-A0A752DP49-F1
#
_cell.length_a   1.000
_cell.length_b   1.000
_cell.length_c   1.000
_cell.angle_alpha   90.00
_cell.angle_beta   90.00
_cell.angle_gamma   90.00
#
_symmetry.space_group_name_H-M   'P 1'
#
loop_
_entity.id
_entity.type
_entity.pdbx_description
1 polymer ?
#
loop_
_entity_poly.entity_id
_entity_poly.type
_entity_poly.pdbx_seq_one_letter_code
_entity_poly.pdbx_strand_id
1 'polypeptide(L)'
;MTTKARIQSRLKRSKRYVFTRDDFKDIAGYDQIGRALRALVKEGVLLKVGYGVYTKARRNSITGKLMPASPGGSAAVIVETLDRLKVRYRVTDATRAYNSGKSTQIPVSAGIKTSSRFKRVLSVGNSKLNG
;
A
#
# COMPACT_ATOMS: atom_id res chain seq x y z
N MET A 1 -1.68 11.24 -25.48
CA MET A 1 -1.16 10.40 -24.35
C MET A 1 -2.35 9.85 -23.57
N THR A 2 -2.46 8.54 -23.32
CA THR A 2 -3.65 7.93 -22.68
C THR A 2 -3.72 8.22 -21.17
N THR A 3 -4.92 8.13 -20.57
CA THR A 3 -5.13 8.25 -19.11
C THR A 3 -4.22 7.32 -18.32
N LYS A 4 -4.10 6.06 -18.76
CA LYS A 4 -3.20 5.06 -18.18
C LYS A 4 -1.74 5.52 -18.22
N ALA A 5 -1.26 6.01 -19.37
CA ALA A 5 0.12 6.47 -19.51
C ALA A 5 0.41 7.68 -18.59
N ARG A 6 -0.53 8.62 -18.46
CA ARG A 6 -0.40 9.77 -17.53
C ARG A 6 -0.32 9.30 -16.07
N ILE A 7 -1.19 8.37 -15.66
CA ILE A 7 -1.16 7.75 -14.33
C ILE A 7 0.18 7.05 -14.09
N GLN A 8 0.64 6.23 -15.04
CA GLN A 8 1.89 5.48 -14.92
C GLN A 8 3.11 6.41 -14.81
N SER A 9 3.14 7.50 -15.58
CA SER A 9 4.19 8.52 -15.46
C SER A 9 4.21 9.17 -14.07
N ARG A 10 3.04 9.51 -13.53
CA ARG A 10 2.93 10.07 -12.17
C ARG A 10 3.34 9.07 -11.09
N LEU A 11 2.97 7.81 -11.23
CA LEU A 11 3.43 6.74 -10.34
C LEU A 11 4.96 6.66 -10.34
N LYS A 12 5.60 6.64 -11.51
CA LYS A 12 7.06 6.57 -11.62
C LYS A 12 7.77 7.76 -10.96
N ARG A 13 7.24 8.98 -11.12
CA ARG A 13 7.83 10.21 -10.56
C ARG A 13 7.59 10.38 -9.06
N SER A 14 6.52 9.80 -8.52
CA SER A 14 6.18 9.94 -7.11
C SER A 14 7.16 9.18 -6.22
N LYS A 15 7.60 9.79 -5.13
CA LYS A 15 8.37 9.11 -4.06
C LYS A 15 7.50 8.22 -3.18
N ARG A 16 6.18 8.39 -3.21
CA ARG A 16 5.20 7.60 -2.45
C ARG A 16 5.03 6.21 -3.05
N TYR A 17 4.58 5.26 -2.22
CA TYR A 17 4.28 3.91 -2.67
C TYR A 17 2.78 3.63 -2.70
N VAL A 18 1.98 4.31 -1.87
CA VAL A 18 0.52 4.11 -1.79
C VAL A 18 -0.26 5.24 -2.45
N PHE A 19 -1.25 4.86 -3.24
CA PHE A 19 -2.09 5.76 -4.03
C PHE A 19 -3.57 5.43 -3.89
N THR A 20 -4.39 6.48 -3.85
CA THR A 20 -5.85 6.40 -3.96
C THR A 20 -6.30 6.91 -5.32
N ARG A 21 -7.60 6.77 -5.64
CA ARG A 21 -8.15 7.34 -6.88
C ARG A 21 -8.04 8.87 -6.91
N ASP A 22 -8.16 9.51 -5.75
CA ASP A 22 -8.10 10.97 -5.62
C ASP A 22 -6.76 11.57 -6.04
N ASP A 23 -5.67 10.78 -5.97
CA ASP A 23 -4.34 11.19 -6.45
C ASP A 23 -4.27 11.44 -7.97
N PHE A 24 -5.31 11.04 -8.70
CA PHE A 24 -5.38 11.13 -10.16
C PHE A 24 -6.61 11.89 -10.65
N LYS A 25 -7.38 12.54 -9.77
CA LYS A 25 -8.64 13.22 -10.12
C LYS A 25 -8.47 14.34 -11.16
N ASP A 26 -7.26 14.90 -11.26
CA ASP A 26 -6.86 15.91 -12.26
C ASP A 26 -6.58 15.32 -13.65
N ILE A 27 -6.45 13.99 -13.76
CA ILE A 27 -6.11 13.33 -15.02
C ILE A 27 -7.37 13.02 -15.83
N ALA A 28 -8.40 12.48 -15.18
CA ALA A 28 -9.58 11.94 -15.84
C ALA A 28 -10.76 11.75 -14.85
N GLY A 29 -11.93 11.36 -15.37
CA GLY A 29 -13.08 11.01 -14.54
C GLY A 29 -12.86 9.75 -13.69
N TYR A 30 -13.65 9.61 -12.62
CA TYR A 30 -13.52 8.54 -11.62
C TYR A 30 -13.48 7.12 -12.22
N ASP A 31 -14.36 6.83 -13.18
CA ASP A 31 -14.42 5.52 -13.83
C ASP A 31 -13.24 5.26 -14.75
N GLN A 32 -12.78 6.27 -15.48
CA GLN A 32 -11.62 6.17 -16.35
C GLN A 32 -10.34 5.92 -15.53
N ILE A 33 -10.18 6.62 -14.40
CA ILE A 33 -9.09 6.35 -13.44
C ILE A 33 -9.21 4.91 -12.93
N GLY A 34 -10.41 4.49 -12.51
CA GLY A 34 -10.65 3.15 -11.99
C GLY A 34 -10.35 2.04 -13.01
N ARG A 35 -10.65 2.26 -14.30
CA ARG A 35 -10.30 1.34 -15.40
C ARG A 35 -8.80 1.29 -15.62
N ALA A 36 -8.13 2.44 -15.66
CA ALA A 36 -6.68 2.53 -15.84
C ALA A 36 -5.90 1.88 -14.70
N LEU A 37 -6.28 2.12 -13.43
CA LEU A 37 -5.67 1.47 -12.27
C LEU A 37 -5.88 -0.05 -12.29
N ARG A 38 -7.07 -0.53 -12.70
CA ARG A 38 -7.31 -1.97 -12.87
C ARG A 38 -6.42 -2.60 -13.94
N ALA A 39 -6.20 -1.91 -15.07
CA ALA A 39 -5.28 -2.37 -16.10
C ALA A 39 -3.84 -2.47 -15.56
N LEU A 40 -3.38 -1.44 -14.84
CA LEU A 40 -2.04 -1.43 -14.22
C LEU A 40 -1.87 -2.52 -13.15
N VAL A 41 -2.94 -2.91 -12.45
CA VAL A 41 -2.93 -4.07 -11.55
C VAL A 41 -2.80 -5.38 -12.34
N LYS A 42 -3.56 -5.55 -13.43
CA LYS A 42 -3.45 -6.74 -14.29
C LYS A 42 -2.06 -6.90 -14.91
N GLU A 43 -1.41 -5.79 -15.22
CA GLU A 43 -0.04 -5.74 -15.76
C GLU A 43 1.04 -5.93 -14.68
N GLY A 44 0.67 -6.03 -13.41
CA GLY A 44 1.62 -6.20 -12.32
C GLY A 44 2.46 -4.95 -12.01
N VAL A 45 2.05 -3.77 -12.48
CA VAL A 45 2.67 -2.48 -12.11
C VAL A 45 2.20 -2.03 -10.72
N LEU A 46 0.97 -2.40 -10.36
CA LEU A 46 0.36 -2.11 -9.07
C LEU A 46 -0.15 -3.38 -8.39
N LEU A 47 -0.22 -3.36 -7.06
CA LEU A 47 -0.98 -4.29 -6.24
C LEU A 47 -2.16 -3.57 -5.61
N LYS A 48 -3.29 -4.25 -5.49
CA LYS A 48 -4.43 -3.74 -4.73
C LYS A 48 -4.20 -4.02 -3.24
N VAL A 49 -4.28 -2.98 -2.41
CA VAL A 49 -4.12 -3.09 -0.95
C VAL A 49 -5.49 -3.23 -0.27
N GLY A 50 -6.48 -2.51 -0.78
CA GLY A 50 -7.83 -2.49 -0.22
C GLY A 50 -8.80 -1.77 -1.16
N TYR A 51 -9.99 -1.45 -0.66
CA TYR A 51 -10.97 -0.69 -1.43
C TYR A 51 -10.41 0.67 -1.84
N GLY A 52 -10.23 0.88 -3.15
CA GLY A 52 -9.74 2.14 -3.72
C GLY A 52 -8.27 2.48 -3.42
N VAL A 53 -7.50 1.54 -2.86
CA VAL A 53 -6.09 1.76 -2.48
C VAL A 53 -5.18 0.80 -3.23
N TYR A 54 -4.11 1.35 -3.78
CA TYR A 54 -3.14 0.64 -4.60
C TYR A 54 -1.72 0.95 -4.13
N THR A 55 -0.81 -0.02 -4.27
CA THR A 55 0.62 0.18 -4.04
C THR A 55 1.42 -0.15 -5.29
N LYS A 56 2.57 0.49 -5.47
CA LYS A 56 3.55 0.07 -6.49
C LYS A 56 3.97 -1.37 -6.27
N ALA A 57 4.09 -2.10 -7.37
CA ALA A 57 4.52 -3.48 -7.39
C ALA A 57 5.87 -3.63 -8.09
N ARG A 58 6.61 -4.66 -7.70
CA ARG A 58 7.82 -5.14 -8.38
C ARG A 58 7.80 -6.65 -8.40
N ARG A 59 8.54 -7.24 -9.34
CA ARG A 59 8.76 -8.69 -9.34
C ARG A 59 9.84 -9.05 -8.32
N ASN A 60 9.60 -10.08 -7.52
CA ASN A 60 10.64 -10.69 -6.71
C ASN A 60 11.62 -11.41 -7.62
N SER A 61 12.92 -11.11 -7.51
CA SER A 61 13.97 -11.80 -8.26
C SER A 61 14.13 -13.26 -7.88
N ILE A 62 13.83 -13.62 -6.62
CA ILE A 62 13.99 -14.98 -6.09
C ILE A 62 12.76 -15.82 -6.42
N THR A 63 11.56 -15.34 -6.09
CA THR A 63 10.33 -16.15 -6.22
C THR A 63 9.57 -15.92 -7.53
N GLY A 64 9.94 -14.92 -8.33
CA GLY A 64 9.21 -14.52 -9.54
C GLY A 64 7.81 -13.93 -9.29
N LYS A 65 7.34 -13.90 -8.03
CA LYS A 65 6.02 -13.39 -7.66
C LYS A 65 6.04 -11.87 -7.53
N LEU A 66 4.89 -11.24 -7.76
CA LEU A 66 4.72 -9.80 -7.49
C LEU A 66 4.76 -9.53 -5.99
N MET A 67 5.43 -8.45 -5.61
CA MET A 67 5.49 -7.96 -4.24
C MET A 67 5.46 -6.43 -4.20
N PRO A 68 5.22 -5.81 -3.04
CA PRO A 68 5.31 -4.36 -2.90
C PRO A 68 6.69 -3.83 -3.27
N ALA A 69 6.71 -2.72 -3.98
CA ALA A 69 7.96 -2.01 -4.28
C ALA A 69 8.46 -1.14 -3.11
N SER A 70 7.67 -0.98 -2.04
CA SER A 70 8.08 -0.23 -0.85
C SER A 70 9.30 -0.89 -0.19
N PRO A 71 10.37 -0.15 0.13
CA PRO A 71 11.55 -0.68 0.81
C PRO A 71 11.24 -1.33 2.16
N GLY A 72 10.27 -0.78 2.90
CA GLY A 72 9.79 -1.35 4.16
C GLY A 72 8.79 -2.51 3.99
N GLY A 73 8.65 -3.03 2.77
CA GLY A 73 7.81 -4.18 2.45
C GLY A 73 6.32 -3.95 2.69
N SER A 74 5.60 -5.04 2.94
CA SER A 74 4.16 -5.05 3.14
C SER A 74 3.70 -4.25 4.36
N ALA A 75 4.46 -4.29 5.46
CA ALA A 75 4.10 -3.55 6.68
C ALA A 75 4.13 -2.04 6.47
N ALA A 76 5.17 -1.52 5.79
CA ALA A 76 5.25 -0.10 5.46
C ALA A 76 4.10 0.35 4.55
N VAL A 77 3.65 -0.50 3.62
CA VAL A 77 2.47 -0.21 2.78
C VAL A 77 1.19 -0.10 3.62
N ILE A 78 0.98 -0.96 4.62
CA ILE A 78 -0.17 -0.88 5.51
C ILE A 78 -0.14 0.43 6.30
N VAL A 79 1.01 0.78 6.86
CA VAL A 79 1.20 2.04 7.61
C VAL A 79 0.92 3.25 6.72
N GLU A 80 1.57 3.34 5.56
CA GLU A 80 1.37 4.44 4.61
C GLU A 80 -0.10 4.50 4.16
N THR A 81 -0.78 3.36 3.99
CA THR A 81 -2.21 3.32 3.68
C THR A 81 -3.06 3.96 4.77
N LEU A 82 -2.77 3.67 6.04
CA LEU A 82 -3.51 4.27 7.17
C LEU A 82 -3.29 5.78 7.23
N ASP A 83 -2.06 6.24 6.99
CA ASP A 83 -1.75 7.68 6.89
C ASP A 83 -2.49 8.35 5.73
N ARG A 84 -2.53 7.70 4.55
CA ARG A 84 -3.28 8.18 3.37
C ARG A 84 -4.77 8.30 3.65
N LEU A 85 -5.33 7.35 4.39
CA LEU A 85 -6.74 7.32 4.77
C LEU A 85 -7.03 8.18 6.01
N LYS A 86 -6.02 8.82 6.61
CA LYS A 86 -6.11 9.61 7.85
C LYS A 86 -6.71 8.82 9.02
N VAL A 87 -6.41 7.53 9.07
CA VAL A 87 -6.89 6.62 10.11
C VAL A 87 -5.88 6.61 11.25
N ARG A 88 -6.32 6.93 12.47
CA ARG A 88 -5.46 6.81 13.65
C ARG A 88 -5.18 5.34 13.95
N TYR A 89 -3.91 5.00 14.15
CA TYR A 89 -3.47 3.67 14.56
C TYR A 89 -2.46 3.75 15.69
N ARG A 90 -2.29 2.63 16.38
CA ARG A 90 -1.23 2.40 17.37
C ARG A 90 -0.43 1.19 16.95
N VAL A 91 0.88 1.30 17.10
CA VAL A 91 1.81 0.18 16.95
C VAL A 91 1.95 -0.50 18.33
N THR A 92 1.98 -1.83 18.36
CA THR A 92 2.18 -2.62 19.59
C THR A 92 3.52 -2.32 20.23
N ASP A 93 3.61 -2.54 21.53
CA ASP A 93 4.81 -2.24 22.30
C ASP A 93 6.02 -3.06 21.84
N ALA A 94 5.81 -4.33 21.43
CA ALA A 94 6.87 -5.15 20.85
C ALA A 94 7.43 -4.55 19.55
N THR A 95 6.57 -4.14 18.62
CA THR A 95 7.00 -3.50 17.37
C THR A 95 7.63 -2.13 17.63
N ARG A 96 7.14 -1.37 18.61
CA ARG A 96 7.75 -0.11 19.03
C ARG A 96 9.14 -0.31 19.63
N ALA A 97 9.30 -1.28 20.52
CA ALA A 97 10.57 -1.60 21.17
C ALA A 97 11.63 -1.99 20.14
N TYR A 98 11.29 -2.88 19.21
CA TYR A 98 12.15 -3.27 18.10
C TYR A 98 12.54 -2.07 17.21
N ASN A 99 11.55 -1.29 16.75
CA ASN A 99 11.81 -0.13 15.89
C ASN A 99 12.65 0.95 16.60
N SER A 100 12.56 1.05 17.92
CA SER A 100 13.35 2.00 18.74
C SER A 100 14.73 1.48 19.15
N GLY A 101 15.10 0.26 18.75
CA GLY A 101 16.36 -0.39 19.15
C GLY A 101 16.40 -0.85 20.62
N LYS A 102 15.29 -0.72 21.36
CA LYS A 102 15.18 -1.17 22.77
C LYS A 102 15.05 -2.69 22.92
N SER A 103 14.79 -3.39 21.82
CA SER A 103 14.77 -4.86 21.79
C SER A 103 15.34 -5.35 20.47
N THR A 104 16.11 -6.42 20.53
CA THR A 104 16.62 -7.14 19.35
C THR A 104 15.64 -8.22 18.88
N GLN A 105 14.58 -8.48 19.65
CA GLN A 105 13.58 -9.48 19.29
C GLN A 105 12.71 -8.98 18.14
N ILE A 106 12.76 -9.69 17.02
CA ILE A 106 11.94 -9.40 15.84
C ILE A 106 10.51 -9.84 16.15
N PRO A 107 9.52 -8.94 16.13
CA PRO A 107 8.13 -9.29 16.42
C PRO A 107 7.54 -10.16 15.31
N VAL A 108 6.76 -11.17 15.69
CA VAL A 108 6.11 -12.13 14.76
C VAL A 108 5.15 -11.45 13.79
N SER A 109 4.51 -10.35 14.20
CA SER A 109 3.72 -9.50 13.31
C SER A 109 3.91 -8.02 13.64
N ALA A 110 3.81 -7.17 12.61
CA ALA A 110 3.67 -5.73 12.81
C ALA A 110 2.30 -5.49 13.45
N GLY A 111 2.26 -5.46 14.79
CA GLY A 111 1.02 -5.33 15.54
C GLY A 111 0.47 -3.92 15.39
N ILE A 112 -0.37 -3.72 14.38
CA ILE A 112 -1.03 -2.44 14.13
C ILE A 112 -2.47 -2.55 14.62
N LYS A 113 -2.82 -1.74 15.62
CA LYS A 113 -4.19 -1.63 16.13
C LYS A 113 -4.82 -0.34 15.60
N THR A 114 -6.00 -0.45 14.98
CA THR A 114 -6.80 0.69 14.54
C THR A 114 -8.01 0.87 15.45
N SER A 115 -8.72 2.00 15.32
CA SER A 115 -10.00 2.21 16.00
C SER A 115 -11.01 1.13 15.60
N SER A 116 -11.87 0.70 16.53
CA SER A 116 -12.96 -0.27 16.29
C SER A 116 -13.92 0.13 15.16
N ARG A 117 -13.99 1.43 14.83
CA ARG A 117 -14.78 1.98 13.71
C ARG A 117 -14.15 1.74 12.34
N PHE A 118 -12.84 1.51 12.27
CA PHE A 118 -12.17 1.21 11.00
C PHE A 118 -12.34 -0.28 10.66
N LYS A 119 -13.32 -0.59 9.80
CA LYS A 119 -13.64 -1.97 9.39
C LYS A 119 -13.04 -2.40 8.05
N ARG A 120 -12.36 -1.50 7.34
CA ARG A 120 -11.82 -1.80 6.02
C ARG A 120 -10.70 -2.84 6.14
N VAL A 121 -10.81 -3.90 5.35
CA VAL A 121 -9.76 -4.92 5.20
C VAL A 121 -8.65 -4.37 4.32
N LEU A 122 -7.41 -4.44 4.81
CA LEU A 122 -6.22 -4.14 4.04
C LEU A 122 -5.37 -5.41 3.95
N SER A 123 -4.91 -5.76 2.75
CA SER A 123 -4.09 -6.95 2.52
C SER A 123 -3.04 -6.68 1.46
N VAL A 124 -1.79 -7.01 1.76
CA VAL A 124 -0.68 -6.87 0.81
C VAL A 124 0.43 -7.86 1.15
N GLY A 125 0.71 -8.79 0.24
CA GLY A 125 1.64 -9.90 0.52
C GLY A 125 1.19 -10.66 1.78
N ASN A 126 2.07 -10.79 2.76
CA ASN A 126 1.79 -11.48 4.02
C ASN A 126 1.20 -10.57 5.12
N SER A 127 1.08 -9.26 4.88
CA SER A 127 0.49 -8.35 5.87
C SER A 127 -0.99 -8.18 5.61
N LYS A 128 -1.79 -8.42 6.65
CA LYS A 128 -3.25 -8.27 6.64
C LYS A 128 -3.69 -7.47 7.86
N LEU A 129 -4.66 -6.58 7.68
CA LEU A 129 -5.30 -5.81 8.74
C LEU A 129 -6.81 -5.96 8.63
N ASN A 130 -7.47 -6.22 9.77
CA ASN A 130 -8.92 -6.43 9.89
C ASN A 130 -9.46 -7.58 9.02
N GLY A 131 -8.63 -8.57 8.68
CA GLY A 131 -9.04 -9.70 7.88
C GLY A 131 -8.81 -11.02 8.58
#